data_AF-A0A2E2B6D7-F1
#
_entry.id   AF-A0A2E2B6D7-F1
#
_cell.length_a   1.000
_cell.length_b   1.000
_cell.length_c   1.000
_cell.angle_alpha   90.00
_cell.angle_beta   90.00
_cell.angle_gamma   90.00
#
_symmetry.space_group_name_H-M   'P 1'
#
loop_
_entity.id
_entity.type
_entity.pdbx_description
1 polymer ?
#
loop_
_entity_poly.entity_id
_entity_poly.type
_entity_poly.pdbx_seq_one_letter_code
_entity_poly.pdbx_strand_id
1 'polypeptide(L)'
;NITPGKKVELALTEYHVNFNWRPHDPRQATNVGSTWMASVIYHMLINDMDIAQSWHSRSGGTFGMMSKSLEVRPTGQLLYMLNRHMNGQRVQSRSDNPWVEVLGFVTKEGKQGMFIINKSDTAQSLNMQLLHAKLPASDPFEGNATCHRIGPKGYSIAEHWLSPTPHVELLPYEVQLILAR
;
A
#
# COMPACT_ATOMS: atom_id res chain seq x y z
N ASN A 1 13.83 0.77 30.58
CA ASN A 1 12.99 0.51 31.77
C ASN A 1 11.59 0.13 31.34
N ILE A 2 11.20 -1.14 31.53
CA ILE A 2 9.82 -1.59 31.37
C ILE A 2 9.04 -1.12 32.61
N THR A 3 7.99 -0.34 32.42
CA THR A 3 7.13 0.13 33.52
C THR A 3 5.82 -0.65 33.48
N PRO A 4 5.40 -1.31 34.58
CA PRO A 4 4.11 -1.99 34.63
C PRO A 4 2.96 -1.07 34.19
N GLY A 5 2.09 -1.56 33.32
CA GLY A 5 0.95 -0.79 32.78
C GLY A 5 1.26 0.14 31.59
N LYS A 6 2.53 0.27 31.17
CA LYS A 6 2.87 0.97 29.91
C LYS A 6 2.96 -0.02 28.75
N LYS A 7 2.54 0.42 27.56
CA LYS A 7 2.74 -0.34 26.32
C LYS A 7 4.24 -0.65 26.16
N VAL A 8 4.55 -1.91 25.88
CA VAL A 8 5.88 -2.30 25.42
C VAL A 8 5.93 -2.02 23.92
N GLU A 9 6.86 -1.16 23.51
CA GLU A 9 7.03 -0.82 22.10
C GLU A 9 7.51 -2.06 21.33
N LEU A 10 6.86 -2.33 20.20
CA LEU A 10 7.26 -3.40 19.28
C LEU A 10 8.00 -2.78 18.09
N ALA A 11 9.21 -3.29 17.84
CA ALA A 11 10.06 -2.84 16.74
C ALA A 11 10.43 -4.00 15.82
N LEU A 12 10.12 -3.85 14.53
CA LEU A 12 10.57 -4.75 13.47
C LEU A 12 11.79 -4.11 12.82
N THR A 13 12.97 -4.39 13.38
CA THR A 13 14.20 -3.65 13.07
C THR A 13 14.87 -4.09 11.78
N GLU A 14 14.69 -5.35 11.37
CA GLU A 14 15.13 -5.85 10.08
C GLU A 14 14.18 -6.95 9.59
N TYR A 15 13.75 -6.85 8.34
CA TYR A 15 13.00 -7.90 7.67
C TYR A 15 13.21 -7.82 6.15
N HIS A 16 12.94 -8.93 5.48
CA HIS A 16 12.94 -8.97 4.04
C HIS A 16 12.01 -10.07 3.52
N VAL A 17 11.28 -9.80 2.43
CA VAL A 17 10.43 -10.80 1.76
C VAL A 17 11.27 -11.56 0.74
N ASN A 18 11.71 -12.78 1.07
CA ASN A 18 12.35 -13.66 0.10
C ASN A 18 11.41 -14.82 -0.25
N PHE A 19 11.34 -15.15 -1.54
CA PHE A 19 10.39 -16.14 -2.04
C PHE A 19 10.99 -17.54 -2.17
N ASN A 20 12.29 -17.66 -1.91
CA ASN A 20 13.02 -18.92 -1.79
C ASN A 20 14.26 -18.70 -0.90
N TRP A 21 15.02 -19.77 -0.68
CA TRP A 21 16.26 -19.75 0.10
C TRP A 21 17.44 -19.10 -0.63
N ARG A 22 17.31 -18.80 -1.92
CA ARG A 22 18.40 -18.18 -2.66
C ARG A 22 18.44 -16.71 -2.27
N PRO A 23 19.63 -16.16 -1.98
CA PRO A 23 19.76 -14.72 -1.96
C PRO A 23 19.34 -14.23 -3.34
N HIS A 24 18.92 -12.97 -3.40
CA HIS A 24 18.80 -12.27 -4.66
C HIS A 24 17.57 -12.59 -5.55
N ASP A 25 16.39 -12.88 -4.98
CA ASP A 25 15.19 -13.13 -5.79
C ASP A 25 14.77 -11.90 -6.63
N PRO A 26 14.76 -11.98 -7.98
CA PRO A 26 14.54 -10.83 -8.86
C PRO A 26 13.18 -10.16 -8.68
N ARG A 27 12.17 -10.87 -8.13
CA ARG A 27 10.83 -10.31 -7.88
C ARG A 27 10.84 -9.17 -6.87
N GLN A 28 11.87 -9.10 -6.02
CA GLN A 28 12.02 -8.03 -5.04
C GLN A 28 12.20 -6.64 -5.68
N ALA A 29 12.69 -6.61 -6.92
CA ALA A 29 12.87 -5.37 -7.69
C ALA A 29 11.65 -5.01 -8.56
N THR A 30 10.57 -5.81 -8.53
CA THR A 30 9.38 -5.63 -9.37
C THR A 30 8.16 -5.23 -8.53
N ASN A 31 7.00 -5.09 -9.18
CA ASN A 31 5.73 -4.86 -8.52
C ASN A 31 5.38 -5.95 -7.49
N VAL A 32 5.79 -7.21 -7.74
CA VAL A 32 5.62 -8.32 -6.80
C VAL A 32 6.27 -7.98 -5.45
N GLY A 33 7.53 -7.52 -5.47
CA GLY A 33 8.24 -7.09 -4.26
C GLY A 33 7.50 -5.96 -3.52
N SER A 34 6.98 -4.97 -4.25
CA SER A 34 6.20 -3.89 -3.63
C SER A 34 4.86 -4.37 -3.07
N THR A 35 4.17 -5.32 -3.72
CA THR A 35 2.91 -5.89 -3.21
C THR A 35 3.11 -6.60 -1.88
N TRP A 36 4.16 -7.42 -1.78
CA TRP A 36 4.43 -8.11 -0.53
C TRP A 36 4.95 -7.17 0.56
N MET A 37 5.74 -6.14 0.20
CA MET A 37 6.08 -5.07 1.14
C MET A 37 4.84 -4.31 1.62
N ALA A 38 3.90 -3.99 0.72
CA ALA A 38 2.63 -3.37 1.05
C ALA A 38 1.82 -4.22 2.03
N SER A 39 1.81 -5.55 1.84
CA SER A 39 1.15 -6.48 2.75
C SER A 39 1.82 -6.53 4.13
N VAL A 40 3.16 -6.50 4.20
CA VAL A 40 3.85 -6.35 5.50
C VAL A 40 3.46 -5.04 6.17
N ILE A 41 3.43 -3.92 5.46
CA ILE A 41 2.99 -2.62 5.99
C ILE A 41 1.54 -2.67 6.48
N TYR A 42 0.63 -3.27 5.70
CA TYR A 42 -0.75 -3.49 6.11
C TYR A 42 -0.82 -4.25 7.44
N HIS A 43 -0.11 -5.37 7.56
CA HIS A 43 -0.08 -6.16 8.79
C HIS A 43 0.54 -5.42 9.97
N MET A 44 1.57 -4.61 9.76
CA MET A 44 2.14 -3.76 10.81
C MET A 44 1.10 -2.74 11.31
N LEU A 45 0.35 -2.12 10.40
CA LEU A 45 -0.65 -1.10 10.73
C LEU A 45 -1.86 -1.66 11.49
N ILE A 46 -2.37 -2.83 11.09
CA ILE A 46 -3.55 -3.41 11.75
C ILE A 46 -3.22 -4.06 13.10
N ASN A 47 -1.94 -4.35 13.36
CA ASN A 47 -1.45 -4.92 14.63
C ASN A 47 -0.78 -3.86 15.53
N ASP A 48 -0.94 -2.57 15.23
CA ASP A 48 -0.45 -1.44 16.03
C ASP A 48 1.06 -1.53 16.37
N MET A 49 1.86 -1.94 15.38
CA MET A 49 3.33 -1.89 15.44
C MET A 49 3.83 -0.45 15.59
N ASP A 50 4.80 -0.24 16.47
CA ASP A 50 5.31 1.11 16.78
C ASP A 50 6.39 1.55 15.79
N ILE A 51 7.32 0.64 15.46
CA ILE A 51 8.49 0.96 14.65
C ILE A 51 8.77 -0.16 13.67
N ALA A 52 9.06 0.19 12.42
CA ALA A 52 9.57 -0.74 11.43
C ALA A 52 10.71 -0.11 10.64
N GLN A 53 11.71 -0.91 10.34
CA GLN A 53 12.88 -0.51 9.56
C GLN A 53 13.06 -1.50 8.41
N SER A 54 13.11 -0.96 7.19
CA SER A 54 13.45 -1.75 6.00
C SER A 54 14.91 -1.54 5.68
N TRP A 55 15.64 -2.64 5.50
CA TRP A 55 17.04 -2.57 5.06
C TRP A 55 17.14 -2.16 3.60
N HIS A 56 18.11 -1.30 3.27
CA HIS A 56 18.48 -0.96 1.91
C HIS A 56 19.99 -0.75 1.81
N SER A 57 20.61 -1.32 0.78
CA SER A 57 21.99 -1.05 0.42
C SER A 57 22.04 -0.42 -0.97
N ARG A 58 22.61 0.79 -1.06
CA ARG A 58 22.89 1.45 -2.34
C ARG A 58 23.96 0.61 -3.06
N SER A 59 23.66 0.20 -4.28
CA SER A 59 24.39 -0.83 -5.06
C SER A 59 24.10 -2.29 -4.70
N GLY A 60 23.33 -2.54 -3.65
CA GLY A 60 23.32 -3.79 -2.91
C GLY A 60 22.36 -4.84 -3.46
N GLY A 61 22.81 -5.62 -4.44
CA GLY A 61 22.10 -6.83 -4.86
C GLY A 61 20.60 -6.62 -5.09
N THR A 62 19.82 -7.67 -4.87
CA THR A 62 18.39 -7.69 -5.20
C THR A 62 17.50 -6.99 -4.18
N PHE A 63 18.05 -6.62 -3.02
CA PHE A 63 17.37 -5.90 -1.97
C PHE A 63 17.43 -4.39 -2.25
N GLY A 64 16.30 -3.68 -2.26
CA GLY A 64 16.36 -2.23 -2.13
C GLY A 64 15.29 -1.40 -2.84
N MET A 65 15.19 -0.16 -2.37
CA MET A 65 14.30 0.88 -2.88
C MET A 65 14.84 1.57 -4.15
N MET A 66 16.14 1.43 -4.44
CA MET A 66 16.81 2.03 -5.61
C MET A 66 17.78 1.04 -6.28
N SER A 67 17.96 1.18 -7.59
CA SER A 67 18.94 0.43 -8.38
C SER A 67 20.38 0.99 -8.21
N LYS A 68 21.37 0.29 -8.78
CA LYS A 68 22.76 0.78 -8.89
C LYS A 68 22.84 2.09 -9.69
N SER A 69 21.93 2.26 -10.64
CA SER A 69 21.86 3.43 -11.54
C SER A 69 20.97 4.56 -11.00
N LEU A 70 20.60 4.52 -9.72
CA LEU A 70 19.72 5.50 -9.04
C LEU A 70 18.27 5.52 -9.54
N GLU A 71 17.83 4.46 -10.21
CA GLU A 71 16.42 4.32 -10.56
C GLU A 71 15.63 3.91 -9.32
N VAL A 72 14.54 4.61 -9.05
CA VAL A 72 13.61 4.25 -7.96
C VAL A 72 12.86 2.99 -8.36
N ARG A 73 12.95 1.94 -7.52
CA ARG A 73 12.25 0.67 -7.71
C ARG A 73 10.80 0.77 -7.18
N PRO A 74 9.91 -0.16 -7.55
CA PRO A 74 8.52 -0.20 -7.07
C PRO A 74 8.38 -0.07 -5.55
N THR A 75 9.25 -0.71 -4.76
CA THR A 75 9.23 -0.55 -3.29
C THR A 75 9.55 0.87 -2.84
N GLY A 76 10.47 1.58 -3.51
CA GLY A 76 10.73 2.99 -3.23
C GLY A 76 9.55 3.89 -3.59
N GLN A 77 8.89 3.60 -4.72
CA GLN A 77 7.66 4.29 -5.15
C GLN A 77 6.52 4.09 -4.14
N LEU A 78 6.36 2.86 -3.62
CA LEU A 78 5.38 2.53 -2.58
C LEU A 78 5.60 3.38 -1.33
N LEU A 79 6.83 3.41 -0.80
CA LEU A 79 7.13 4.16 0.42
C LEU A 79 6.96 5.66 0.23
N TYR A 80 7.34 6.20 -0.94
CA TYR A 80 7.05 7.58 -1.31
C TYR A 80 5.54 7.86 -1.29
N MET A 81 4.75 7.03 -1.96
CA MET A 81 3.29 7.17 -2.06
C MET A 81 2.64 7.13 -0.68
N LEU A 82 3.00 6.15 0.16
CA LEU A 82 2.45 6.01 1.51
C LEU A 82 2.82 7.20 2.41
N ASN A 83 4.09 7.62 2.41
CA ASN A 83 4.53 8.77 3.20
C ASN A 83 3.83 10.08 2.78
N ARG A 84 3.54 10.23 1.49
CA ARG A 84 2.94 11.45 0.94
C ARG A 84 1.44 11.56 1.21
N HIS A 85 0.73 10.43 1.22
CA HIS A 85 -0.73 10.41 1.15
C HIS A 85 -1.42 9.70 2.32
N MET A 86 -0.74 8.79 3.04
CA MET A 86 -1.34 8.00 4.11
C MET A 86 -0.87 8.48 5.50
N ASN A 87 -1.09 9.77 5.79
CA ASN A 87 -0.50 10.48 6.93
C ASN A 87 -1.43 10.67 8.15
N GLY A 88 -2.59 10.02 8.19
CA GLY A 88 -3.64 10.26 9.18
C GLY A 88 -4.07 9.01 9.94
N GLN A 89 -5.38 8.82 10.11
CA GLN A 89 -5.95 7.73 10.91
C GLN A 89 -6.55 6.65 10.02
N ARG A 90 -6.32 5.38 10.38
CA ARG A 90 -7.03 4.25 9.77
C ARG A 90 -8.49 4.24 10.21
N VAL A 91 -9.38 3.84 9.30
CA VAL A 91 -10.78 3.53 9.62
C VAL A 91 -11.03 2.03 9.49
N GLN A 92 -12.10 1.57 10.11
CA GLN A 92 -12.49 0.16 10.03
C GLN A 92 -12.71 -0.22 8.57
N SER A 93 -12.09 -1.33 8.18
CA SER A 93 -12.15 -1.89 6.83
C SER A 93 -12.06 -3.40 6.91
N ARG A 94 -12.69 -4.08 5.95
CA ARG A 94 -12.70 -5.55 5.87
C ARG A 94 -12.74 -5.96 4.41
N SER A 95 -12.02 -7.03 4.10
CA SER A 95 -12.11 -7.78 2.85
C SER A 95 -12.64 -9.17 3.18
N ASP A 96 -13.53 -9.69 2.33
CA ASP A 96 -13.96 -11.10 2.34
C ASP A 96 -13.12 -11.96 1.36
N ASN A 97 -12.31 -11.32 0.52
CA ASN A 97 -11.39 -11.98 -0.40
C ASN A 97 -10.02 -12.17 0.29
N PRO A 98 -9.54 -13.42 0.51
CA PRO A 98 -8.27 -13.68 1.20
C PRO A 98 -7.03 -13.21 0.43
N TRP A 99 -7.16 -12.97 -0.88
CA TRP A 99 -6.08 -12.49 -1.73
C TRP A 99 -5.99 -10.97 -1.79
N VAL A 100 -6.97 -10.27 -1.21
CA VAL A 100 -7.05 -8.81 -1.25
C VAL A 100 -7.07 -8.25 0.16
N GLU A 101 -6.14 -7.34 0.42
CA GLU A 101 -6.12 -6.54 1.64
C GLU A 101 -6.62 -5.13 1.33
N VAL A 102 -7.43 -4.59 2.23
CA VAL A 102 -8.02 -3.25 2.12
C VAL A 102 -7.84 -2.53 3.44
N LEU A 103 -7.32 -1.31 3.37
CA LEU A 103 -7.22 -0.38 4.50
C LEU A 103 -7.87 0.94 4.12
N GLY A 104 -8.97 1.29 4.80
CA GLY A 104 -9.52 2.64 4.73
C GLY A 104 -8.74 3.60 5.63
N PHE A 105 -8.60 4.86 5.24
CA PHE A 105 -7.98 5.89 6.06
C PHE A 105 -8.56 7.29 5.80
N VAL A 106 -8.33 8.20 6.74
CA VAL A 106 -8.59 9.64 6.63
C VAL A 106 -7.28 10.37 6.87
N THR A 107 -6.87 11.25 5.95
CA THR A 107 -5.63 12.03 6.08
C THR A 107 -5.76 13.11 7.16
N LYS A 108 -4.64 13.72 7.55
CA LYS A 108 -4.67 14.85 8.51
C LYS A 108 -5.47 16.04 8.00
N GLU A 109 -5.54 16.21 6.68
CA GLU A 109 -6.31 17.25 6.00
C GLU A 109 -7.79 16.87 5.80
N GLY A 110 -8.22 15.71 6.33
CA GLY A 110 -9.61 15.25 6.28
C GLY A 110 -10.00 14.53 4.99
N LYS A 111 -9.06 14.25 4.09
CA LYS A 111 -9.35 13.51 2.84
C LYS A 111 -9.55 12.03 3.13
N GLN A 112 -10.56 11.44 2.52
CA GLN A 112 -10.84 10.00 2.65
C GLN A 112 -10.05 9.22 1.60
N GLY A 113 -9.49 8.07 1.98
CA GLY A 113 -8.71 7.24 1.08
C GLY A 113 -8.80 5.75 1.39
N MET A 114 -8.35 4.97 0.42
CA MET A 114 -8.30 3.51 0.48
C MET A 114 -6.95 3.04 -0.05
N PHE A 115 -6.35 2.11 0.67
CA PHE A 115 -5.15 1.39 0.27
C PHE A 115 -5.53 -0.07 0.02
N ILE A 116 -5.34 -0.53 -1.21
CA ILE A 116 -5.84 -1.82 -1.70
C ILE A 116 -4.68 -2.61 -2.29
N ILE A 117 -4.55 -3.88 -1.90
CA ILE A 117 -3.44 -4.74 -2.29
C ILE A 117 -4.01 -6.04 -2.86
N ASN A 118 -3.71 -6.36 -4.13
CA ASN A 118 -3.93 -7.68 -4.68
C ASN A 118 -2.64 -8.52 -4.55
N LYS A 119 -2.68 -9.55 -3.71
CA LYS A 119 -1.53 -10.44 -3.46
C LYS A 119 -1.46 -11.64 -4.42
N SER A 120 -2.47 -11.82 -5.28
CA SER A 120 -2.53 -12.95 -6.21
C SER A 120 -1.81 -12.67 -7.53
N ASP A 121 -1.49 -13.74 -8.24
CA ASP A 121 -1.01 -13.73 -9.62
C ASP A 121 -2.13 -13.61 -10.67
N THR A 122 -3.37 -13.38 -10.23
CA THR A 122 -4.54 -13.20 -11.07
C THR A 122 -5.16 -11.82 -10.84
N ALA A 123 -5.85 -11.29 -11.85
CA ALA A 123 -6.60 -10.04 -11.68
C ALA A 123 -7.76 -10.25 -10.70
N GLN A 124 -8.05 -9.23 -9.90
CA GLN A 124 -9.13 -9.26 -8.91
C GLN A 124 -10.10 -8.11 -9.20
N SER A 125 -11.39 -8.45 -9.20
CA SER A 125 -12.49 -7.51 -9.36
C SER A 125 -13.22 -7.37 -8.03
N LEU A 126 -13.39 -6.13 -7.55
CA LEU A 126 -13.93 -5.85 -6.23
C LEU A 126 -15.14 -4.92 -6.33
N ASN A 127 -16.19 -5.29 -5.60
CA ASN A 127 -17.29 -4.39 -5.30
C ASN A 127 -17.15 -3.96 -3.85
N MET A 128 -16.94 -2.67 -3.63
CA MET A 128 -16.72 -2.11 -2.29
C MET A 128 -17.98 -1.42 -1.79
N GLN A 129 -18.08 -1.26 -0.47
CA GLN A 129 -19.11 -0.45 0.18
C GLN A 129 -18.43 0.56 1.10
N LEU A 130 -18.61 1.85 0.80
CA LEU A 130 -18.02 2.94 1.58
C LEU A 130 -19.03 3.45 2.59
N LEU A 131 -19.04 2.84 3.78
CA LEU A 131 -19.93 3.22 4.86
C LEU A 131 -19.53 4.61 5.38
N HIS A 132 -20.48 5.54 5.43
CA HIS A 132 -20.29 6.91 5.94
C HIS A 132 -19.27 7.77 5.17
N ALA A 133 -18.91 7.39 3.93
CA ALA A 133 -18.04 8.21 3.11
C ALA A 133 -18.73 9.53 2.72
N LYS A 134 -18.01 10.62 2.88
CA LYS A 134 -18.40 11.96 2.42
C LYS A 134 -17.64 12.24 1.14
N LEU A 135 -18.10 11.64 0.06
CA LEU A 135 -17.45 11.80 -1.24
C LEU A 135 -17.75 13.21 -1.79
N PRO A 136 -16.75 13.89 -2.38
CA PRO A 136 -16.98 15.14 -3.09
C PRO A 136 -18.00 14.93 -4.21
N ALA A 137 -18.77 15.98 -4.51
CA ALA A 137 -19.63 15.99 -5.69
C ALA A 137 -18.79 15.63 -6.92
N SER A 138 -19.24 14.64 -7.69
CA SER A 138 -18.57 14.25 -8.93
C SER A 138 -18.84 15.31 -10.00
N ASP A 139 -17.78 15.84 -10.60
CA ASP A 139 -17.89 16.51 -11.90
C ASP A 139 -17.99 15.40 -12.98
N PRO A 140 -18.93 15.50 -13.95
CA PRO A 140 -19.00 14.55 -15.06
C PRO A 140 -17.73 14.51 -15.93
N PHE A 141 -16.88 15.53 -15.88
CA PHE A 141 -15.66 15.67 -16.67
C PHE A 141 -14.38 15.51 -15.83
N GLU A 142 -14.46 15.60 -14.51
CA GLU A 142 -13.31 15.44 -13.61
C GLU A 142 -13.59 14.41 -12.51
N GLY A 143 -12.66 13.46 -12.33
CA GLY A 143 -12.75 12.49 -11.24
C GLY A 143 -12.80 13.16 -9.86
N ASN A 144 -13.61 12.62 -8.93
CA ASN A 144 -13.64 13.08 -7.54
C ASN A 144 -12.56 12.43 -6.65
N ALA A 145 -11.68 11.62 -7.26
CA ALA A 145 -10.56 10.97 -6.60
C ALA A 145 -9.35 10.84 -7.53
N THR A 146 -8.20 10.57 -6.93
CA THR A 146 -6.96 10.22 -7.63
C THR A 146 -6.55 8.81 -7.22
N CYS A 147 -6.19 7.97 -8.18
CA CYS A 147 -5.73 6.60 -7.98
C CYS A 147 -4.24 6.50 -8.34
N HIS A 148 -3.40 6.28 -7.33
CA HIS A 148 -2.00 5.91 -7.50
C HIS A 148 -1.91 4.40 -7.61
N ARG A 149 -1.15 3.89 -8.59
CA ARG A 149 -1.03 2.45 -8.84
C ARG A 149 0.43 2.05 -8.92
N ILE A 150 0.76 0.88 -8.39
CA ILE A 150 2.01 0.18 -8.62
C ILE A 150 1.64 -1.24 -9.04
N GLY A 151 1.79 -1.55 -10.32
CA GLY A 151 1.41 -2.84 -10.89
C GLY A 151 2.40 -3.30 -11.96
N PRO A 152 2.01 -4.31 -12.78
CA PRO A 152 2.88 -4.86 -13.83
C PRO A 152 3.37 -3.81 -14.86
N LYS A 153 2.65 -2.70 -15.00
CA LYS A 153 2.98 -1.59 -15.91
C LYS A 153 3.82 -0.48 -15.24
N GLY A 154 4.28 -0.69 -14.01
CA GLY A 154 4.99 0.31 -13.22
C GLY A 154 4.06 1.24 -12.44
N TYR A 155 4.63 2.36 -11.96
CA TYR A 155 3.89 3.37 -11.21
C TYR A 155 3.10 4.29 -12.15
N SER A 156 1.84 4.53 -11.84
CA SER A 156 0.99 5.46 -12.58
C SER A 156 0.02 6.19 -11.65
N ILE A 157 -0.49 7.32 -12.14
CA ILE A 157 -1.52 8.10 -11.47
C ILE A 157 -2.64 8.32 -12.48
N ALA A 158 -3.87 8.06 -12.08
CA ALA A 158 -5.06 8.30 -12.89
C ALA A 158 -6.14 8.98 -12.08
N GLU A 159 -7.02 9.72 -12.77
CA GLU A 159 -8.29 10.13 -12.16
C GLU A 159 -9.17 8.92 -11.88
N HIS A 160 -9.99 9.02 -10.85
CA HIS A 160 -10.93 7.98 -10.48
C HIS A 160 -12.25 8.58 -9.99
N TRP A 161 -13.34 7.87 -10.23
CA TRP A 161 -14.68 8.21 -9.77
C TRP A 161 -15.07 7.25 -8.65
N LEU A 162 -15.11 7.80 -7.43
CA LEU A 162 -15.67 7.11 -6.29
C LEU A 162 -17.16 7.37 -6.20
N SER A 163 -17.90 6.29 -6.02
CA SER A 163 -19.29 6.27 -5.57
C SER A 163 -19.35 5.60 -4.19
N PRO A 164 -20.49 5.63 -3.49
CA PRO A 164 -20.67 4.87 -2.25
C PRO A 164 -20.48 3.36 -2.41
N THR A 165 -20.62 2.83 -3.62
CA THR A 165 -20.40 1.42 -3.97
C THR A 165 -19.44 1.30 -5.16
N PRO A 166 -18.16 1.65 -4.98
CA PRO A 166 -17.24 1.72 -6.10
C PRO A 166 -16.84 0.30 -6.54
N HIS A 167 -16.61 0.19 -7.84
CA HIS A 167 -16.06 -1.01 -8.46
C HIS A 167 -14.57 -0.78 -8.74
N VAL A 168 -13.71 -1.69 -8.28
CA VAL A 168 -12.26 -1.58 -8.39
C VAL A 168 -11.69 -2.82 -9.03
N GLU A 169 -10.92 -2.61 -10.10
CA GLU A 169 -10.16 -3.63 -10.80
C GLU A 169 -8.69 -3.55 -10.41
N LEU A 170 -8.12 -4.69 -10.04
CA LEU A 170 -6.71 -4.84 -9.65
C LEU A 170 -6.01 -5.82 -10.59
N LEU A 171 -4.89 -5.40 -11.15
CA LEU A 171 -4.01 -6.31 -11.89
C LEU A 171 -3.30 -7.30 -10.94
N PRO A 172 -2.74 -8.42 -11.45
CA PRO A 172 -1.88 -9.31 -10.66
C PRO A 172 -0.78 -8.54 -9.94
N TYR A 173 -0.58 -8.81 -8.65
CA TYR A 173 0.40 -8.13 -7.81
C TYR A 173 0.37 -6.61 -7.98
N GLU A 174 -0.81 -6.01 -7.81
CA GLU A 174 -1.01 -4.57 -7.89
C GLU A 174 -1.34 -3.99 -6.52
N VAL A 175 -0.82 -2.79 -6.28
CA VAL A 175 -1.15 -1.95 -5.14
C VAL A 175 -1.80 -0.68 -5.67
N GLN A 176 -2.96 -0.32 -5.12
CA GLN A 176 -3.63 0.94 -5.41
C GLN A 176 -3.80 1.77 -4.14
N LEU A 177 -3.55 3.07 -4.23
CA LEU A 177 -3.97 4.07 -3.24
C LEU A 177 -4.93 5.02 -3.92
N ILE A 178 -6.19 4.98 -3.51
CA ILE A 178 -7.24 5.86 -4.01
C ILE A 178 -7.49 6.93 -2.95
N LEU A 179 -7.43 8.20 -3.33
CA LEU A 179 -7.61 9.34 -2.45
C LEU A 179 -8.69 10.27 -3.01
N ALA A 180 -9.74 10.53 -2.23
CA ALA A 180 -10.76 11.52 -2.58
C ALA A 180 -10.16 12.94 -2.64
N ARG A 181 -10.65 13.76 -3.57
CA ARG A 181 -10.15 15.13 -3.78
C ARG A 181 -10.60 16.09 -2.70
#